data_AF-A0A943X450-F1
#
_entry.id   AF-A0A943X450-F1
#
_cell.length_a   1.000
_cell.length_b   1.000
_cell.length_c   1.000
_cell.angle_alpha   90.00
_cell.angle_beta   90.00
_cell.angle_gamma   90.00
#
_symmetry.space_group_name_H-M   'P 1'
#
loop_
_entity.id
_entity.type
_entity.pdbx_description
1 polymer ?
#
loop_
_entity_poly.entity_id
_entity_poly.type
_entity_poly.pdbx_seq_one_letter_code
_entity_poly.pdbx_strand_id
1 'polypeptide(L)'
;MDFKESDLYSPVCNYFTELGYDVQAEVKSCDLIAKKDSEIIIAELKKNFCLKLVYQAIERQSITDSVYVVIPRPKKGAKGSEWNNMLKLMKKLNIGIITVAVDSPLKTVDIVSVPESVSVPKSSKKRSSVNKEVETRNLRTNIGGVSKTKILTAYREKSIFVLCIVEYMKNITPSQLNKFVGDTNSSLILYKNYYGWFEKISKGVYALSEKGLEILCGNEYSDAVSFYRNKVKEIISSDC
;
A
#
# COMPACT_ATOMS: atom_id res chain seq x y z
N MET A 1 -16.66 1.00 11.46
CA MET A 1 -16.41 2.27 10.76
C MET A 1 -17.20 2.22 9.47
N ASP A 2 -18.20 3.07 9.37
CA ASP A 2 -18.94 3.31 8.15
C ASP A 2 -18.15 4.34 7.33
N PHE A 3 -17.66 3.95 6.16
CA PHE A 3 -16.95 4.82 5.21
C PHE A 3 -17.70 4.79 3.89
N LYS A 4 -17.67 5.87 3.11
CA LYS A 4 -18.36 5.99 1.82
C LYS A 4 -17.46 5.54 0.67
N GLU A 5 -18.03 5.23 -0.50
CA GLU A 5 -17.21 4.92 -1.69
C GLU A 5 -16.31 6.09 -2.08
N SER A 6 -16.76 7.33 -1.83
CA SER A 6 -15.95 8.54 -1.96
C SER A 6 -14.66 8.54 -1.11
N ASP A 7 -14.62 7.77 0.00
CA ASP A 7 -13.41 7.63 0.82
C ASP A 7 -12.32 6.77 0.14
N LEU A 8 -12.69 5.97 -0.87
CA LEU A 8 -11.74 5.26 -1.73
C LEU A 8 -11.22 6.15 -2.87
N TYR A 9 -12.06 7.07 -3.36
CA TYR A 9 -11.75 7.91 -4.52
C TYR A 9 -10.56 8.84 -4.27
N SER A 10 -10.64 9.69 -3.24
CA SER A 10 -9.62 10.72 -3.01
C SER A 10 -8.21 10.15 -2.89
N PRO A 11 -7.96 9.05 -2.15
CA PRO A 11 -6.65 8.42 -2.11
C PRO A 11 -6.12 7.95 -3.46
N VAL A 12 -6.96 7.30 -4.27
CA VAL A 12 -6.55 6.77 -5.58
C VAL A 12 -6.32 7.91 -6.57
N CYS A 13 -7.16 8.95 -6.53
CA CYS A 13 -6.98 10.17 -7.31
C CYS A 13 -5.63 10.84 -7.01
N ASN A 14 -5.34 11.06 -5.72
CA ASN A 14 -4.07 11.64 -5.29
C ASN A 14 -2.89 10.78 -5.75
N TYR A 15 -2.99 9.46 -5.59
CA TYR A 15 -1.95 8.52 -6.02
C TYR A 15 -1.60 8.66 -7.50
N PHE A 16 -2.59 8.68 -8.40
CA PHE A 16 -2.33 8.82 -9.83
C PHE A 16 -1.90 10.25 -10.21
N THR A 17 -2.44 11.27 -9.55
CA THR A 17 -2.04 12.67 -9.76
C THR A 17 -0.57 12.89 -9.40
N GLU A 18 -0.09 12.32 -8.29
CA GLU A 18 1.33 12.35 -7.89
C GLU A 18 2.24 11.64 -8.90
N LEU A 19 1.73 10.63 -9.58
CA LEU A 19 2.42 9.95 -10.69
C LEU A 19 2.37 10.75 -12.01
N GLY A 20 1.74 11.92 -12.02
CA GLY A 20 1.64 12.81 -13.17
C GLY A 20 0.54 12.44 -14.17
N TYR A 21 -0.50 11.73 -13.73
CA TYR A 21 -1.69 11.49 -14.54
C TYR A 21 -2.69 12.65 -14.39
N ASP A 22 -3.40 12.97 -15.48
CA ASP A 22 -4.64 13.74 -15.42
C ASP A 22 -5.78 12.81 -15.00
N VAL A 23 -6.40 13.10 -13.84
CA VAL A 23 -7.42 12.24 -13.24
C VAL A 23 -8.80 12.88 -13.35
N GLN A 24 -9.77 12.12 -13.86
CA GLN A 24 -11.15 12.54 -14.07
C GLN A 24 -12.10 11.59 -13.33
N ALA A 25 -13.10 12.16 -12.64
CA ALA A 25 -14.18 11.42 -11.99
C ALA A 25 -15.40 11.30 -12.91
N GLU A 26 -16.17 10.22 -12.78
CA GLU A 26 -17.53 10.05 -13.35
C GLU A 26 -17.63 10.21 -14.88
N VAL A 27 -16.53 9.98 -15.59
CA VAL A 27 -16.52 10.02 -17.06
C VAL A 27 -16.99 8.68 -17.62
N LYS A 28 -18.03 8.70 -18.47
CA LYS A 28 -18.61 7.49 -19.11
C LYS A 28 -18.99 6.39 -18.09
N SER A 29 -19.50 6.78 -16.92
CA SER A 29 -19.86 5.85 -15.83
C SER A 29 -18.68 5.06 -15.25
N CYS A 30 -17.45 5.50 -15.47
CA CYS A 30 -16.27 4.98 -14.77
C CYS A 30 -16.08 5.77 -13.47
N ASP A 31 -15.75 5.08 -12.38
CA ASP A 31 -15.53 5.75 -11.09
C ASP A 31 -14.27 6.64 -11.13
N LEU A 32 -13.20 6.20 -11.81
CA LEU A 32 -11.98 6.99 -12.00
C LEU A 32 -11.30 6.66 -13.34
N ILE A 33 -10.88 7.69 -14.09
CA ILE A 33 -10.02 7.57 -15.26
C ILE A 33 -8.76 8.40 -15.03
N ALA A 34 -7.59 7.79 -15.21
CA ALA A 34 -6.30 8.46 -15.14
C ALA A 34 -5.61 8.38 -16.52
N LYS A 35 -5.23 9.52 -17.08
CA LYS A 35 -4.60 9.61 -18.42
C LYS A 35 -3.21 10.21 -18.32
N LYS A 36 -2.25 9.62 -19.03
CA LYS A 36 -0.90 10.16 -19.17
C LYS A 36 -0.33 9.75 -20.51
N ASP A 37 0.03 10.72 -21.35
CA ASP A 37 0.46 10.48 -22.73
C ASP A 37 -0.57 9.62 -23.49
N SER A 38 -0.18 8.43 -23.95
CA SER A 38 -1.05 7.44 -24.59
C SER A 38 -1.63 6.40 -23.64
N GLU A 39 -1.30 6.45 -22.35
CA GLU A 39 -1.74 5.50 -21.34
C GLU A 39 -3.08 5.96 -20.73
N ILE A 40 -4.03 5.03 -20.69
CA ILE A 40 -5.35 5.22 -20.07
C ILE A 40 -5.52 4.12 -19.02
N ILE A 41 -5.66 4.54 -17.77
CA ILE A 41 -6.00 3.67 -16.65
C ILE A 41 -7.45 3.92 -16.26
N ILE A 42 -8.20 2.84 -16.07
CA ILE A 42 -9.56 2.91 -15.53
C ILE A 42 -9.62 2.14 -14.22
N ALA A 43 -10.21 2.74 -13.19
CA ALA A 43 -10.38 2.13 -11.89
C ALA A 43 -11.86 2.16 -11.45
N GLU A 44 -12.41 0.99 -11.11
CA GLU A 44 -13.75 0.82 -10.57
C GLU A 44 -13.68 0.65 -9.04
N LEU A 45 -14.48 1.40 -8.28
CA LEU A 45 -14.37 1.53 -6.82
C LEU A 45 -15.61 0.94 -6.14
N LYS A 46 -15.41 0.00 -5.20
CA LYS A 46 -16.52 -0.52 -4.37
C LYS A 46 -16.08 -0.75 -2.94
N LYS A 47 -17.00 -0.57 -1.98
CA LYS A 47 -16.71 -0.84 -0.55
C LYS A 47 -16.36 -2.31 -0.25
N ASN A 48 -16.74 -3.23 -1.12
CA ASN A 48 -16.45 -4.65 -0.98
C ASN A 48 -16.18 -5.24 -2.36
N PHE A 49 -15.38 -6.30 -2.40
CA PHE A 49 -15.26 -7.11 -3.61
C PHE A 49 -16.57 -7.86 -3.87
N CYS A 50 -17.21 -7.62 -5.02
CA CYS A 50 -18.49 -8.23 -5.38
C CYS A 50 -18.58 -8.48 -6.89
N LEU A 51 -19.54 -9.30 -7.33
CA LEU A 51 -19.67 -9.66 -8.73
C LEU A 51 -20.00 -8.44 -9.64
N LYS A 52 -20.72 -7.45 -9.11
CA LYS A 52 -20.99 -6.19 -9.81
C LYS A 52 -19.69 -5.46 -10.16
N LEU A 53 -18.76 -5.36 -9.21
CA LEU A 53 -17.44 -4.75 -9.43
C LEU A 53 -16.68 -5.45 -10.56
N VAL A 54 -16.73 -6.79 -10.56
CA VAL A 54 -16.06 -7.62 -11.59
C VAL A 54 -16.67 -7.36 -12.97
N TYR A 55 -18.00 -7.31 -13.09
CA TYR A 55 -18.66 -7.03 -14.36
C TYR A 55 -18.33 -5.63 -14.89
N GLN A 56 -18.35 -4.61 -14.03
CA GLN A 56 -17.94 -3.26 -14.42
C GLN A 56 -16.50 -3.26 -14.93
N ALA A 57 -15.57 -3.87 -14.21
CA ALA A 57 -14.18 -3.92 -14.63
C ALA A 57 -13.98 -4.64 -15.97
N ILE A 58 -14.66 -5.77 -16.21
CA ILE A 58 -14.64 -6.46 -17.51
C ILE A 58 -15.16 -5.56 -18.63
N GLU A 59 -16.25 -4.82 -18.39
CA GLU A 59 -16.79 -3.87 -19.38
C GLU A 59 -15.75 -2.80 -19.76
N ARG A 60 -14.97 -2.30 -18.78
CA ARG A 60 -13.91 -1.30 -19.02
C ARG A 60 -12.75 -1.82 -19.84
N GLN A 61 -12.54 -3.13 -19.91
CA GLN A 61 -11.48 -3.71 -20.76
C GLN A 61 -11.70 -3.48 -22.25
N SER A 62 -12.93 -3.14 -22.65
CA SER A 62 -13.21 -2.69 -24.03
C SER A 62 -12.56 -1.34 -24.38
N ILE A 63 -12.12 -0.58 -23.37
CA ILE A 63 -11.53 0.76 -23.52
C ILE A 63 -10.00 0.72 -23.37
N THR A 64 -9.49 -0.07 -22.42
CA THR A 64 -8.05 -0.18 -22.11
C THR A 64 -7.74 -1.53 -21.47
N ASP A 65 -6.52 -2.03 -21.65
CA ASP A 65 -6.02 -3.22 -20.92
C ASP A 65 -5.61 -2.87 -19.48
N SER A 66 -5.40 -1.59 -19.17
CA SER A 66 -4.99 -1.11 -17.84
C SER A 66 -6.19 -0.84 -16.93
N VAL A 67 -6.96 -1.89 -16.62
CA VAL A 67 -8.13 -1.81 -15.73
C VAL A 67 -7.79 -2.29 -14.32
N TYR A 68 -8.29 -1.58 -13.32
CA TYR A 68 -8.13 -1.91 -11.91
C TYR A 68 -9.47 -1.94 -11.18
N VAL A 69 -9.56 -2.80 -10.17
CA VAL A 69 -10.59 -2.68 -9.12
C VAL A 69 -9.97 -2.09 -7.86
N VAL A 70 -10.72 -1.23 -7.18
CA VAL A 70 -10.32 -0.59 -5.93
C VAL A 70 -11.28 -1.03 -4.83
N ILE A 71 -10.71 -1.58 -3.76
CA ILE A 71 -11.46 -2.02 -2.58
C ILE A 71 -10.75 -1.57 -1.30
N PRO A 72 -11.41 -1.59 -0.13
CA PRO A 72 -10.71 -1.38 1.13
C PRO A 72 -9.66 -2.45 1.39
N ARG A 73 -8.59 -2.05 2.07
CA ARG A 73 -7.57 -2.98 2.57
C ARG A 73 -8.22 -3.95 3.56
N PRO A 74 -8.02 -5.27 3.40
CA PRO A 74 -8.63 -6.26 4.29
C PRO A 74 -8.03 -6.21 5.71
N LYS A 75 -8.89 -6.09 6.73
CA LYS A 75 -8.50 -5.94 8.15
C LYS A 75 -7.76 -7.15 8.73
N LYS A 76 -8.15 -8.37 8.36
CA LYS A 76 -7.53 -9.62 8.85
C LYS A 76 -6.29 -10.04 8.03
N GLY A 77 -5.79 -9.13 7.17
CA GLY A 77 -4.69 -9.39 6.27
C GLY A 77 -5.07 -10.25 5.06
N ALA A 78 -4.23 -10.21 4.03
CA ALA A 78 -4.31 -10.93 2.77
C ALA A 78 -4.13 -12.47 2.88
N LYS A 79 -4.56 -13.09 3.98
CA LYS A 79 -4.28 -14.51 4.31
C LYS A 79 -5.51 -15.43 4.23
N GLY A 80 -6.69 -14.90 3.92
CA GLY A 80 -7.92 -15.68 3.75
C GLY A 80 -7.98 -16.45 2.41
N SER A 81 -8.68 -17.58 2.38
CA SER A 81 -8.96 -18.33 1.15
C SER A 81 -9.69 -17.48 0.11
N GLU A 82 -10.63 -16.64 0.56
CA GLU A 82 -11.37 -15.69 -0.28
C GLU A 82 -10.45 -14.68 -0.97
N TRP A 83 -9.48 -14.12 -0.24
CA TRP A 83 -8.49 -13.19 -0.80
C TRP A 83 -7.69 -13.87 -1.92
N ASN A 84 -7.22 -15.10 -1.68
CA ASN A 84 -6.48 -15.85 -2.70
C ASN A 84 -7.35 -16.21 -3.91
N ASN A 85 -8.63 -16.52 -3.70
CA ASN A 85 -9.56 -16.78 -4.80
C ASN A 85 -9.83 -15.51 -5.62
N MET A 86 -9.99 -14.36 -4.97
CA MET A 86 -10.08 -13.05 -5.61
C MET A 86 -8.83 -12.78 -6.46
N LEU A 87 -7.62 -12.89 -5.88
CA LEU A 87 -6.37 -12.70 -6.63
C LEU A 87 -6.27 -13.60 -7.86
N LYS A 88 -6.65 -14.89 -7.73
CA LYS A 88 -6.65 -15.84 -8.85
C LYS A 88 -7.66 -15.45 -9.93
N LEU A 89 -8.86 -15.02 -9.54
CA LEU A 89 -9.90 -14.58 -10.48
C LEU A 89 -9.43 -13.34 -11.25
N MET A 90 -9.02 -12.29 -10.54
CA MET A 90 -8.59 -11.04 -11.17
C MET A 90 -7.38 -11.23 -12.08
N LYS A 91 -6.44 -12.11 -11.69
CA LYS A 91 -5.34 -12.51 -12.58
C LYS A 91 -5.83 -13.19 -13.86
N LYS A 92 -6.79 -14.12 -13.78
CA LYS A 92 -7.34 -14.79 -14.96
C LYS A 92 -8.07 -13.82 -15.90
N LEU A 93 -8.66 -12.76 -15.33
CA LEU A 93 -9.35 -11.72 -16.08
C LEU A 93 -8.42 -10.61 -16.59
N ASN A 94 -7.12 -10.65 -16.24
CA ASN A 94 -6.18 -9.57 -16.52
C ASN A 94 -6.62 -8.20 -15.97
N ILE A 95 -7.07 -8.17 -14.72
CA ILE A 95 -7.51 -6.95 -14.04
C ILE A 95 -6.65 -6.74 -12.79
N GLY A 96 -6.13 -5.52 -12.62
CA GLY A 96 -5.35 -5.12 -11.46
C GLY A 96 -6.20 -4.92 -10.20
N ILE A 97 -5.55 -4.94 -9.05
CA ILE A 97 -6.22 -4.71 -7.75
C ILE A 97 -5.46 -3.60 -7.02
N ILE A 98 -6.20 -2.62 -6.55
CA ILE A 98 -5.75 -1.55 -5.66
C ILE A 98 -6.50 -1.67 -4.34
N THR A 99 -5.78 -1.48 -3.22
CA THR A 99 -6.41 -1.40 -1.90
C THR A 99 -6.16 -0.07 -1.21
N VAL A 100 -7.16 0.41 -0.47
CA VAL A 100 -7.09 1.65 0.32
C VAL A 100 -7.28 1.36 1.81
N ALA A 101 -6.40 1.85 2.67
CA ALA A 101 -6.55 1.76 4.13
C ALA A 101 -7.55 2.77 4.69
N VAL A 102 -8.83 2.52 4.48
CA VAL A 102 -9.94 3.37 4.96
C VAL A 102 -10.04 3.49 6.48
N ASP A 103 -9.35 2.61 7.23
CA ASP A 103 -9.25 2.64 8.69
C ASP A 103 -8.06 3.47 9.21
N SER A 104 -7.23 3.99 8.30
CA SER A 104 -6.16 4.95 8.58
C SER A 104 -6.58 6.33 8.07
N PRO A 105 -6.39 7.42 8.83
CA PRO A 105 -6.64 8.77 8.32
C PRO A 105 -5.72 9.14 7.15
N LEU A 106 -4.60 8.43 7.00
CA LEU A 106 -3.67 8.58 5.88
C LEU A 106 -4.20 7.95 4.59
N LYS A 107 -5.20 7.06 4.72
CA LYS A 107 -5.89 6.38 3.62
C LYS A 107 -4.95 5.87 2.53
N THR A 108 -3.89 5.18 2.92
CA THR A 108 -2.80 4.78 2.00
C THR A 108 -3.26 3.83 0.91
N VAL A 109 -2.63 3.92 -0.27
CA VAL A 109 -2.94 3.13 -1.47
C VAL A 109 -1.86 2.05 -1.68
N ASP A 110 -2.27 0.81 -1.95
CA ASP A 110 -1.37 -0.24 -2.45
C ASP A 110 -1.87 -0.83 -3.75
N ILE A 111 -0.96 -1.01 -4.71
CA ILE A 111 -1.19 -1.84 -5.89
C ILE A 111 -0.85 -3.28 -5.52
N VAL A 112 -1.89 -4.11 -5.38
CA VAL A 112 -1.80 -5.53 -5.02
C VAL A 112 -1.46 -6.39 -6.23
N SER A 113 -2.03 -6.06 -7.39
CA SER A 113 -1.73 -6.71 -8.66
C SER A 113 -1.85 -5.73 -9.82
N VAL A 114 -1.03 -5.94 -10.84
CA VAL A 114 -0.97 -5.15 -12.06
C VAL A 114 -1.46 -6.05 -13.21
N PRO A 115 -2.31 -5.56 -14.13
CA PRO A 115 -2.66 -6.31 -15.34
C PRO A 115 -1.41 -6.54 -16.21
N GLU A 116 -1.28 -7.72 -16.78
CA GLU A 116 -0.22 -8.04 -17.74
C GLU A 116 -0.54 -7.32 -19.07
N SER A 117 0.34 -6.42 -19.53
CA SER A 117 0.21 -5.83 -20.87
C SER A 117 0.63 -6.85 -21.94
N VAL A 118 -0.11 -6.93 -23.04
CA VAL A 118 0.14 -7.92 -24.11
C VAL A 118 1.50 -7.67 -24.77
N SER A 119 2.55 -8.40 -24.35
CA SER A 119 3.73 -8.71 -25.17
C SER A 119 4.54 -9.93 -24.67
N VAL A 120 4.34 -11.06 -25.39
CA VAL A 120 5.23 -12.22 -25.67
C VAL A 120 5.66 -13.18 -24.52
N PRO A 121 6.11 -14.44 -24.81
CA PRO A 121 5.57 -15.66 -24.22
C PRO A 121 6.42 -16.30 -23.10
N LYS A 122 5.78 -17.28 -22.46
CA LYS A 122 6.18 -18.05 -21.27
C LYS A 122 7.59 -18.68 -21.33
N SER A 123 8.46 -18.28 -20.41
CA SER A 123 9.48 -19.17 -19.80
C SER A 123 10.12 -18.59 -18.53
N SER A 124 9.38 -18.47 -17.41
CA SER A 124 10.03 -18.21 -16.10
C SER A 124 9.22 -18.70 -14.89
N LYS A 125 8.72 -19.95 -14.97
CA LYS A 125 8.19 -20.73 -13.83
C LYS A 125 9.24 -21.04 -12.73
N LYS A 126 10.34 -20.29 -12.63
CA LYS A 126 11.45 -20.53 -11.69
C LYS A 126 12.05 -19.20 -11.19
N ARG A 127 11.22 -18.36 -10.56
CA ARG A 127 11.65 -17.17 -9.77
C ARG A 127 10.52 -16.66 -8.86
N SER A 128 9.72 -17.59 -8.34
CA SER A 128 8.62 -17.29 -7.41
C SER A 128 9.08 -17.18 -5.95
N SER A 129 10.38 -17.21 -5.66
CA SER A 129 10.79 -17.76 -4.36
C SER A 129 11.82 -16.99 -3.56
N VAL A 130 12.44 -15.90 -4.01
CA VAL A 130 13.51 -15.31 -3.16
C VAL A 130 13.42 -13.80 -2.99
N ASN A 131 13.29 -13.02 -4.05
CA ASN A 131 12.37 -11.89 -4.07
C ASN A 131 11.79 -11.87 -5.52
N LYS A 132 10.78 -11.07 -5.85
CA LYS A 132 10.58 -10.57 -7.24
C LYS A 132 10.46 -9.05 -7.13
N GLU A 133 11.24 -8.44 -6.26
CA GLU A 133 12.72 -8.40 -6.13
C GLU A 133 13.10 -7.12 -6.78
N VAL A 134 13.18 -6.05 -5.98
CA VAL A 134 13.84 -4.83 -6.42
C VAL A 134 13.02 -4.10 -7.50
N GLU A 135 13.01 -4.61 -8.72
CA GLU A 135 12.42 -4.27 -10.01
C GLU A 135 10.90 -4.61 -10.10
N THR A 136 9.95 -3.72 -9.80
CA THR A 136 9.67 -2.50 -10.58
C THR A 136 10.45 -1.27 -10.14
N ARG A 137 11.52 -1.37 -9.34
CA ARG A 137 12.42 -0.25 -8.94
C ARG A 137 12.80 0.76 -10.03
N ASN A 138 12.69 0.44 -11.31
CA ASN A 138 13.09 1.27 -12.45
C ASN A 138 12.31 0.93 -13.75
N LEU A 139 11.17 0.22 -13.67
CA LEU A 139 10.38 -0.18 -14.84
C LEU A 139 9.20 0.79 -14.99
N ARG A 140 9.34 1.96 -15.61
CA ARG A 140 10.37 2.38 -16.55
C ARG A 140 10.80 3.81 -16.18
N THR A 141 12.09 4.00 -16.00
CA THR A 141 12.83 5.19 -15.57
C THR A 141 12.51 6.55 -16.21
N ASN A 142 11.54 6.73 -17.10
CA ASN A 142 11.28 8.04 -17.73
C ASN A 142 9.86 8.11 -18.31
N ILE A 143 8.87 8.49 -17.50
CA ILE A 143 7.68 9.16 -18.02
C ILE A 143 7.51 10.45 -17.23
N GLY A 144 8.36 11.44 -17.53
CA GLY A 144 8.31 12.84 -17.10
C GLY A 144 8.46 13.08 -15.60
N GLY A 145 9.63 13.56 -15.16
CA GLY A 145 9.97 13.79 -13.75
C GLY A 145 8.91 14.55 -12.97
N VAL A 146 8.57 14.04 -11.78
CA VAL A 146 7.61 14.71 -10.89
C VAL A 146 8.08 14.65 -9.43
N SER A 147 8.02 15.84 -8.84
CA SER A 147 8.02 16.31 -7.44
C SER A 147 8.36 15.38 -6.25
N LYS A 148 9.02 15.99 -5.27
CA LYS A 148 9.67 15.41 -4.08
C LYS A 148 8.74 14.92 -2.96
N THR A 149 7.61 14.29 -3.25
CA THR A 149 6.76 13.66 -2.22
C THR A 149 6.74 12.14 -2.43
N LYS A 150 7.45 11.40 -1.58
CA LYS A 150 7.60 9.94 -1.69
C LYS A 150 6.30 9.23 -1.27
N ILE A 151 5.69 8.49 -2.18
CA ILE A 151 4.49 7.64 -1.99
C ILE A 151 4.52 6.86 -0.65
N LEU A 152 3.44 6.93 0.14
CA LEU A 152 3.29 6.18 1.39
C LEU A 152 2.58 4.83 1.16
N THR A 153 3.34 3.74 1.03
CA THR A 153 2.82 2.37 0.89
C THR A 153 2.43 1.77 2.26
N ALA A 154 1.62 0.70 2.30
CA ALA A 154 1.29 -0.01 3.55
C ALA A 154 2.51 -0.46 4.35
N TYR A 155 3.54 -0.95 3.65
CA TYR A 155 4.76 -1.38 4.33
C TYR A 155 5.48 -0.19 4.95
N ARG A 156 5.51 0.95 4.26
CA ARG A 156 6.12 2.19 4.79
C ARG A 156 5.30 2.76 5.94
N GLU A 157 3.98 2.84 5.81
CA GLU A 157 3.06 3.24 6.87
C GLU A 157 3.22 2.37 8.11
N LYS A 158 3.23 1.04 7.94
CA LYS A 158 3.49 0.11 9.05
C LYS A 158 4.88 0.29 9.64
N SER A 159 5.89 0.61 8.83
CA SER A 159 7.24 0.92 9.32
C SER A 159 7.27 2.21 10.14
N ILE A 160 6.48 3.23 9.77
CA ILE A 160 6.31 4.47 10.56
C ILE A 160 5.59 4.17 11.86
N PHE A 161 4.57 3.31 11.85
CA PHE A 161 3.93 2.89 13.10
C PHE A 161 4.93 2.22 14.05
N VAL A 162 5.75 1.29 13.54
CA VAL A 162 6.84 0.68 14.33
C VAL A 162 7.83 1.74 14.82
N LEU A 163 8.21 2.70 13.98
CA LEU A 163 9.08 3.84 14.32
C LEU A 163 8.57 4.59 15.56
N CYS A 164 7.28 4.96 15.59
CA CYS A 164 6.66 5.67 16.71
C CYS A 164 6.59 4.80 17.98
N ILE A 165 6.43 3.47 17.86
CA ILE A 165 6.50 2.56 19.01
C ILE A 165 7.91 2.56 19.60
N VAL A 166 8.96 2.45 18.75
CA VAL A 166 10.35 2.46 19.23
C VAL A 166 10.73 3.82 19.83
N GLU A 167 10.23 4.93 19.26
CA GLU A 167 10.40 6.29 19.81
C GLU A 167 9.90 6.38 21.26
N TYR A 168 8.71 5.84 21.51
CA TYR A 168 8.08 5.84 22.84
C TYR A 168 8.82 4.93 23.81
N MET A 169 9.10 3.69 23.40
CA MET A 169 9.72 2.67 24.26
C MET A 169 11.23 2.86 24.46
N LYS A 170 11.88 3.71 23.65
CA LYS A 170 13.34 3.93 23.53
C LYS A 170 14.13 2.73 22.99
N ASN A 171 13.84 1.54 23.48
CA ASN A 171 14.33 0.29 22.95
C ASN A 171 13.22 -0.76 22.97
N ILE A 172 13.29 -1.72 22.07
CA ILE A 172 12.25 -2.75 21.95
C ILE A 172 12.82 -4.11 21.56
N THR A 173 12.20 -5.15 22.09
CA THR A 173 12.40 -6.53 21.62
C THR A 173 11.36 -6.90 20.55
N PRO A 174 11.68 -7.81 19.61
CA PRO A 174 10.72 -8.35 18.64
C PRO A 174 9.41 -8.86 19.25
N SER A 175 9.48 -9.46 20.45
CA SER A 175 8.30 -9.97 21.17
C SER A 175 7.39 -8.84 21.66
N GLN A 176 7.96 -7.81 22.30
CA GLN A 176 7.22 -6.62 22.71
C GLN A 176 6.58 -5.92 21.51
N LEU A 177 7.31 -5.79 20.39
CA LEU A 177 6.78 -5.16 19.19
C LEU A 177 5.55 -5.90 18.66
N ASN A 178 5.63 -7.23 18.54
CA ASN A 178 4.49 -8.03 18.09
C ASN A 178 3.28 -7.87 19.02
N LYS A 179 3.50 -7.73 20.33
CA LYS A 179 2.42 -7.47 21.31
C LYS A 179 1.75 -6.12 21.05
N PHE A 180 2.53 -5.03 20.97
CA PHE A 180 1.98 -3.68 20.75
C PHE A 180 1.25 -3.51 19.41
N VAL A 181 1.77 -4.13 18.35
CA VAL A 181 1.16 -4.03 17.01
C VAL A 181 -0.04 -4.97 16.87
N GLY A 182 -0.12 -6.03 17.69
CA GLY A 182 -1.14 -7.08 17.55
C GLY A 182 -0.96 -7.95 16.30
N ASP A 183 0.25 -7.98 15.71
CA ASP A 183 0.58 -8.78 14.54
C ASP A 183 1.93 -9.48 14.74
N THR A 184 1.93 -10.81 14.66
CA THR A 184 3.07 -11.70 14.86
C THR A 184 4.21 -11.49 13.85
N ASN A 185 3.94 -10.85 12.72
CA ASN A 185 4.91 -10.59 11.67
C ASN A 185 5.55 -9.20 11.75
N SER A 186 5.20 -8.36 12.72
CA SER A 186 5.69 -6.98 12.82
C SER A 186 7.19 -6.91 13.10
N SER A 187 7.71 -7.88 13.85
CA SER A 187 9.15 -8.07 14.07
C SER A 187 9.99 -8.15 12.78
N LEU A 188 9.42 -8.61 11.66
CA LEU A 188 10.12 -8.64 10.36
C LEU A 188 10.53 -7.25 9.87
N ILE A 189 9.87 -6.19 10.32
CA ILE A 189 10.24 -4.80 9.99
C ILE A 189 11.60 -4.46 10.62
N LEU A 190 11.81 -4.84 11.89
CA LEU A 190 13.11 -4.66 12.57
C LEU A 190 14.21 -5.49 11.92
N TYR A 191 13.91 -6.74 11.55
CA TYR A 191 14.91 -7.65 10.97
C TYR A 191 15.31 -7.26 9.54
N LYS A 192 14.34 -6.93 8.69
CA LYS A 192 14.61 -6.58 7.29
C LYS A 192 15.14 -5.17 7.14
N ASN A 193 14.69 -4.25 8.00
CA ASN A 193 15.14 -2.87 8.09
C ASN A 193 15.37 -2.19 6.73
N TYR A 194 14.42 -2.35 5.79
CA TYR A 194 14.60 -1.92 4.39
C TYR A 194 14.94 -0.44 4.22
N TYR A 195 14.52 0.40 5.16
CA TYR A 195 14.77 1.84 5.15
C TYR A 195 15.96 2.26 6.01
N GLY A 196 16.56 1.33 6.76
CA GLY A 196 17.65 1.63 7.69
C GLY A 196 17.22 2.54 8.83
N TRP A 197 15.95 2.46 9.28
CA TRP A 197 15.40 3.31 10.34
C TRP A 197 15.68 2.80 11.75
N PHE A 198 16.03 1.52 11.88
CA PHE A 198 16.29 0.86 13.15
C PHE A 198 17.75 0.44 13.24
N GLU A 199 18.26 0.32 14.46
CA GLU A 199 19.58 -0.24 14.73
C GLU A 199 19.51 -1.28 15.85
N LYS A 200 20.38 -2.28 15.79
CA LYS A 200 20.43 -3.34 16.79
C LYS A 200 21.51 -3.01 17.82
N ILE A 201 21.08 -2.63 19.03
CA ILE A 201 21.98 -2.18 20.09
C ILE A 201 22.49 -3.33 20.97
N SER A 202 21.76 -4.45 21.02
CA SER A 202 22.22 -5.67 21.71
C SER A 202 21.49 -6.91 21.17
N LYS A 203 21.71 -8.08 21.78
CA LYS A 203 21.11 -9.34 21.32
C LYS A 203 19.58 -9.28 21.44
N GLY A 204 18.91 -9.03 20.31
CA GLY A 204 17.46 -9.01 20.21
C GLY A 204 16.81 -7.71 20.69
N VAL A 205 17.59 -6.64 20.84
CA VAL A 205 17.10 -5.32 21.24
C VAL A 205 17.43 -4.31 20.16
N TYR A 206 16.42 -3.52 19.78
CA TYR A 206 16.50 -2.53 18.71
C TYR A 206 16.17 -1.13 19.25
N ALA A 207 16.81 -0.12 18.68
CA ALA A 207 16.56 1.30 18.89
C ALA A 207 16.37 2.02 17.55
N LEU A 208 16.06 3.31 17.61
CA LEU A 208 16.02 4.17 16.43
C LEU A 208 17.44 4.50 15.97
N SER A 209 17.69 4.36 14.68
CA SER A 209 18.88 4.92 14.06
C SER A 209 18.72 6.43 13.82
N GLU A 210 19.82 7.10 13.47
CA GLU A 210 19.81 8.51 13.06
C GLU A 210 18.82 8.79 11.90
N LYS A 211 18.78 7.94 10.87
CA LYS A 211 17.80 8.04 9.77
C LYS A 211 16.36 7.86 10.24
N GLY A 212 16.14 7.07 11.28
CA GLY A 212 14.81 6.92 11.88
C GLY A 212 14.37 8.20 12.60
N LEU A 213 15.30 8.86 13.29
CA LEU A 213 15.05 10.15 13.95
C LEU A 213 14.78 11.26 12.95
N GLU A 214 15.47 11.28 11.81
CA GLU A 214 15.21 12.24 10.73
C GLU A 214 13.76 12.17 10.23
N ILE A 215 13.19 10.97 10.09
CA ILE A 215 11.78 10.80 9.69
C ILE A 215 10.81 11.30 10.78
N LEU A 216 11.16 11.09 12.06
CA LEU A 216 10.32 11.54 13.19
C LEU A 216 10.30 13.06 13.37
N CYS A 217 11.38 13.73 13.02
CA CYS A 217 11.57 15.17 13.20
C CYS A 217 11.38 15.97 11.90
N GLY A 218 11.41 15.30 10.75
CA GLY A 218 11.29 15.92 9.44
C GLY A 218 9.85 16.18 8.99
N ASN A 219 9.73 16.83 7.85
CA ASN A 219 8.45 17.08 7.18
C ASN A 219 8.00 15.87 6.35
N GLU A 220 8.89 14.92 6.07
CA GLU A 220 8.57 13.70 5.32
C GLU A 220 7.66 12.82 6.20
N TYR A 221 6.42 12.62 5.78
CA TYR A 221 5.41 11.83 6.51
C TYR A 221 4.96 12.41 7.86
N SER A 222 5.06 13.72 8.07
CA SER A 222 4.69 14.39 9.33
C SER A 222 3.28 14.02 9.83
N ASP A 223 2.31 13.92 8.92
CA ASP A 223 0.92 13.59 9.26
C ASP A 223 0.81 12.14 9.76
N ALA A 224 1.55 11.23 9.12
CA ALA A 224 1.60 9.82 9.52
C ALA A 224 2.25 9.64 10.88
N VAL A 225 3.38 10.31 11.09
CA VAL A 225 4.10 10.29 12.37
C VAL A 225 3.20 10.83 13.48
N SER A 226 2.54 11.97 13.25
CA SER A 226 1.64 12.60 14.24
C SER A 226 0.48 11.69 14.61
N PHE A 227 -0.16 11.07 13.62
CA PHE A 227 -1.23 10.11 13.85
C PHE A 227 -0.77 8.90 14.68
N TYR A 228 0.34 8.26 14.27
CA TYR A 228 0.82 7.06 14.95
C TYR A 228 1.38 7.35 16.34
N ARG A 229 1.96 8.53 16.60
CA ARG A 229 2.31 8.95 17.96
C ARG A 229 1.10 8.98 18.87
N ASN A 230 -0.04 9.49 18.41
CA ASN A 230 -1.28 9.50 19.19
C ASN A 230 -1.82 8.08 19.41
N LYS A 231 -1.86 7.27 18.35
CA LYS A 231 -2.28 5.87 18.45
C LYS A 231 -1.42 5.05 19.43
N VAL A 232 -0.12 5.27 19.45
CA VAL A 232 0.79 4.61 20.41
C VAL A 232 0.45 4.99 21.85
N LYS A 233 0.16 6.27 22.12
CA LYS A 233 -0.29 6.71 23.45
C LYS A 233 -1.58 6.02 23.88
N GLU A 234 -2.56 5.89 22.98
CA GLU A 234 -3.82 5.19 23.27
C GLU A 234 -3.61 3.71 23.60
N ILE A 235 -2.80 3.00 22.80
CA ILE A 235 -2.50 1.59 23.03
C ILE A 235 -1.84 1.38 24.39
N ILE A 236 -0.89 2.24 24.75
CA ILE A 236 -0.11 2.08 25.99
C ILE A 236 -0.92 2.47 27.22
N SER A 237 -1.74 3.52 27.14
CA SER A 237 -2.68 3.89 28.21
C SER A 237 -3.76 2.82 28.47
N SER A 238 -3.98 1.90 27.54
CA SER A 238 -4.95 0.80 27.67
C SER A 238 -4.33 -0.50 28.23
N ASP A 239 -3.00 -0.57 28.30
CA ASP A 239 -2.20 -1.71 28.78
C ASP A 239 -1.66 -1.49 30.23
N CYS A 240 -1.95 -0.33 30.83
CA CYS A 240 -1.71 0.02 32.25
C CYS A 240 -2.99 -0.12 33.06
#